data_AF-A0A2I1HK47-F1
#
_entry.id   AF-A0A2I1HK47-F1
#
_cell.length_a   1.000
_cell.length_b   1.000
_cell.length_c   1.000
_cell.angle_alpha   90.00
_cell.angle_beta   90.00
_cell.angle_gamma   90.00
#
_symmetry.space_group_name_H-M   'P 1'
#
loop_
_entity.id
_entity.type
_entity.pdbx_description
1 polymer ?
#
loop_
_entity_poly.entity_id
_entity_poly.type
_entity_poly.pdbx_seq_one_letter_code
_entity_poly.pdbx_strand_id
1 'polypeptide(L)'
;MTLTSSNAEVRYNSYYFTHSQARAALPTTSTQELNLTKVRLLAKELVLAKNCLLALPQKESDEYKELRELVLRENVSLDAYLKYCECDLNLPVLIYLDNGTIKAYELPTLPHATASATIKVAMGAWNCRDLKYGDNATLILGTNSSKEPDSWVRPKNRIRPRPGTPAANNLGAAYPTMIIEVGYCQSLPDLHRKVELYFSQRTTIQIILFIKIFKPRRNNTITLIVAKYVRTSLTPLIPEQVISFGTAAPHKATKNYITNIMRVPQNHFIGFGRRDPVTKNSYPACNMAGIGIYIMNIPANELFDGDITVRPFTQEMNQGFNLDLYEIQEAIVDEFNV
;
A
#
# COMPACT_ATOMS: atom_id res chain seq x y z
N MET A 1 3.41 -54.86 -39.54
CA MET A 1 4.01 -53.70 -38.84
C MET A 1 3.59 -53.80 -37.40
N THR A 2 4.50 -54.25 -36.54
CA THR A 2 4.24 -54.49 -35.12
C THR A 2 5.46 -53.97 -34.36
N LEU A 3 5.20 -53.02 -33.48
CA LEU A 3 6.17 -52.24 -32.70
C LEU A 3 6.88 -53.11 -31.67
N THR A 4 8.21 -53.00 -31.59
CA THR A 4 9.02 -53.44 -30.45
C THR A 4 9.54 -52.21 -29.70
N SER A 5 9.17 -52.13 -28.43
CA SER A 5 9.59 -51.11 -27.46
C SER A 5 10.95 -51.49 -26.88
N SER A 6 11.96 -50.64 -27.02
CA SER A 6 13.26 -50.78 -26.34
C SER A 6 13.31 -49.93 -25.06
N ASN A 7 13.49 -50.62 -23.93
CA ASN A 7 13.87 -50.03 -22.65
C ASN A 7 15.34 -49.60 -22.71
N ALA A 8 15.63 -48.35 -22.35
CA ALA A 8 16.98 -47.88 -22.08
C ALA A 8 17.06 -47.40 -20.63
N GLU A 9 17.73 -48.19 -19.79
CA GLU A 9 18.18 -47.82 -18.44
C GLU A 9 19.21 -46.70 -18.52
N VAL A 10 18.97 -45.61 -17.81
CA VAL A 10 19.95 -44.53 -17.60
C VAL A 10 20.65 -44.77 -16.26
N ARG A 11 21.93 -45.14 -16.32
CA ARG A 11 22.83 -45.28 -15.16
C ARG A 11 23.21 -43.90 -14.62
N TYR A 12 22.98 -43.67 -13.33
CA TYR A 12 23.49 -42.52 -12.59
C TYR A 12 24.94 -42.78 -12.15
N ASN A 13 25.87 -41.92 -12.57
CA ASN A 13 27.25 -41.91 -12.09
C ASN A 13 27.37 -41.02 -10.84
N SER A 14 27.83 -41.63 -9.75
CA SER A 14 28.13 -40.99 -8.47
C SER A 14 29.53 -40.36 -8.50
N TYR A 15 29.62 -39.03 -8.47
CA TYR A 15 30.87 -38.33 -8.19
C TYR A 15 30.96 -38.03 -6.69
N TYR A 16 31.96 -38.64 -6.03
CA TYR A 16 32.39 -38.31 -4.68
C TYR A 16 33.09 -36.94 -4.68
N PHE A 17 32.64 -36.04 -3.81
CA PHE A 17 33.42 -34.89 -3.36
C PHE A 17 33.56 -34.97 -1.84
N THR A 18 34.78 -35.18 -1.38
CA THR A 18 35.20 -35.04 0.02
C THR A 18 35.42 -33.56 0.31
N HIS A 19 34.67 -32.98 1.25
CA HIS A 19 35.02 -31.71 1.86
C HIS A 19 35.02 -31.80 3.38
N SER A 20 36.11 -31.26 3.93
CA SER A 20 36.51 -31.15 5.32
C SER A 20 35.43 -30.57 6.23
N GLN A 21 35.25 -31.19 7.38
CA GLN A 21 34.50 -30.63 8.52
C GLN A 21 35.17 -29.34 9.02
N ALA A 22 34.61 -28.19 8.63
CA ALA A 22 34.69 -26.98 9.44
C ALA A 22 33.46 -26.97 10.37
N ARG A 23 33.70 -27.14 11.68
CA ARG A 23 32.68 -26.94 12.72
C ARG A 23 32.27 -25.47 12.72
N ALA A 24 31.20 -25.13 12.00
CA ALA A 24 30.40 -23.96 12.32
C ALA A 24 29.55 -24.32 13.54
N ALA A 25 29.65 -23.53 14.61
CA ALA A 25 28.80 -23.68 15.78
C ALA A 25 27.33 -23.53 15.35
N LEU A 26 26.51 -24.57 15.58
CA LEU A 26 25.06 -24.46 15.49
C LEU A 26 24.59 -23.39 16.49
N PRO A 27 23.74 -22.44 16.09
CA PRO A 27 22.99 -21.65 17.06
C PRO A 27 22.11 -22.61 17.87
N THR A 28 22.22 -22.56 19.19
CA THR A 28 21.38 -23.34 20.10
C THR A 28 19.91 -22.96 19.90
N THR A 29 19.09 -23.96 19.60
CA THR A 29 17.63 -23.91 19.37
C THR A 29 16.89 -23.11 20.44
N SER A 30 17.40 -23.07 21.67
CA SER A 30 16.79 -22.33 22.78
C SER A 30 16.73 -20.80 22.59
N THR A 31 17.66 -20.18 21.85
CA THR A 31 17.71 -18.71 21.74
C THR A 31 16.73 -18.17 20.70
N GLN A 32 16.52 -18.92 19.61
CA GLN A 32 15.53 -18.57 18.58
C GLN A 32 14.10 -18.77 19.09
N GLU A 33 13.84 -19.87 19.81
CA GLU A 33 12.52 -20.16 20.37
C GLU A 33 12.13 -19.15 21.46
N LEU A 34 13.09 -18.73 22.30
CA LEU A 34 12.87 -17.70 23.33
C LEU A 34 12.58 -16.32 22.72
N ASN A 35 13.25 -15.96 21.61
CA ASN A 35 13.01 -14.70 20.90
C ASN A 35 11.65 -14.69 20.17
N LEU A 36 11.25 -15.81 19.58
CA LEU A 36 9.93 -15.94 18.95
C LEU A 36 8.81 -15.80 20.00
N THR A 37 8.99 -16.39 21.17
CA THR A 37 8.03 -16.34 22.28
C THR A 37 7.83 -14.91 22.81
N LYS A 38 8.88 -14.06 22.78
CA LYS A 38 8.79 -12.65 23.20
C LYS A 38 8.04 -11.77 22.20
N VAL A 39 8.15 -12.07 20.90
CA VAL A 39 7.51 -11.27 19.83
C VAL A 39 6.06 -11.67 19.60
N ARG A 40 5.68 -12.91 19.91
CA ARG A 40 4.31 -13.41 19.73
C ARG A 40 3.29 -12.52 20.45
N LEU A 41 2.40 -11.91 19.67
CA LEU A 41 1.26 -11.16 20.19
C LEU A 41 0.21 -12.13 20.71
N LEU A 42 -0.37 -11.82 21.85
CA LEU A 42 -1.43 -12.65 22.43
C LEU A 42 -2.75 -12.33 21.72
N ALA A 43 -3.58 -13.36 21.49
CA ALA A 43 -4.90 -13.17 20.86
C ALA A 43 -5.75 -12.10 21.58
N LYS A 44 -5.66 -12.01 22.91
CA LYS A 44 -6.33 -10.97 23.70
C LYS A 44 -5.86 -9.55 23.38
N GLU A 45 -4.57 -9.36 23.07
CA GLU A 45 -4.00 -8.06 22.71
C GLU A 45 -4.52 -7.63 21.34
N LEU A 46 -4.59 -8.56 20.38
CA LEU A 46 -5.14 -8.32 19.05
C LEU A 46 -6.64 -8.02 19.07
N VAL A 47 -7.42 -8.72 19.90
CA VAL A 47 -8.84 -8.43 20.10
C VAL A 47 -9.04 -7.05 20.73
N LEU A 48 -8.22 -6.71 21.74
CA LEU A 48 -8.26 -5.38 22.35
C LEU A 48 -7.92 -4.29 21.32
N ALA A 49 -6.87 -4.50 20.51
CA ALA A 49 -6.48 -3.57 19.45
C ALA A 49 -7.61 -3.37 18.43
N LYS A 50 -8.27 -4.46 18.00
CA LYS A 50 -9.45 -4.40 17.12
C LYS A 50 -10.55 -3.53 17.73
N ASN A 51 -10.90 -3.79 19.00
CA ASN A 51 -11.96 -3.06 19.69
C ASN A 51 -11.60 -1.57 19.84
N CYS A 52 -10.36 -1.26 20.15
CA CYS A 52 -9.86 0.12 20.22
C CYS A 52 -9.98 0.81 18.86
N LEU A 53 -9.50 0.20 17.76
CA LEU A 53 -9.60 0.77 16.41
C LEU A 53 -11.06 0.97 15.97
N LEU A 54 -11.96 0.03 16.31
CA LEU A 54 -13.40 0.16 16.05
C LEU A 54 -14.04 1.31 16.82
N ALA A 55 -13.59 1.56 18.05
CA ALA A 55 -14.12 2.62 18.91
C ALA A 55 -13.64 4.02 18.50
N LEU A 56 -12.58 4.13 17.69
CA LEU A 56 -12.10 5.42 17.22
C LEU A 56 -13.17 6.15 16.39
N PRO A 57 -13.29 7.48 16.55
CA PRO A 57 -14.29 8.25 15.83
C PRO A 57 -14.02 8.23 14.32
N GLN A 58 -14.75 7.41 13.57
CA GLN A 58 -14.61 7.32 12.10
C GLN A 58 -15.34 8.42 11.33
N LYS A 59 -16.10 9.26 12.06
CA LYS A 59 -16.70 10.46 11.52
C LYS A 59 -15.68 11.59 11.52
N GLU A 60 -15.78 12.46 10.53
CA GLU A 60 -15.05 13.73 10.55
C GLU A 60 -15.48 14.55 11.78
N SER A 61 -14.50 14.98 12.58
CA SER A 61 -14.66 15.87 13.74
C SER A 61 -14.04 17.24 13.46
N ASP A 62 -14.38 18.25 14.26
CA ASP A 62 -13.81 19.60 14.14
C ASP A 62 -12.35 19.67 14.59
N GLU A 63 -11.88 18.69 15.36
CA GLU A 63 -10.48 18.49 15.72
C GLU A 63 -9.95 17.24 15.02
N TYR A 64 -8.98 17.41 14.14
CA TYR A 64 -8.44 16.34 13.29
C TYR A 64 -6.93 16.24 13.52
N LYS A 65 -6.53 15.66 14.65
CA LYS A 65 -5.10 15.64 15.08
C LYS A 65 -4.57 14.35 15.69
N GLU A 66 -5.39 13.34 15.95
CA GLU A 66 -4.88 12.16 16.64
C GLU A 66 -4.46 11.06 15.67
N LEU A 67 -3.21 10.60 15.85
CA LEU A 67 -2.71 9.35 15.29
C LEU A 67 -3.56 8.21 15.85
N ARG A 68 -3.94 7.27 14.99
CA ARG A 68 -4.87 6.19 15.34
C ARG A 68 -4.21 4.83 15.50
N GLU A 69 -2.90 4.79 15.40
CA GLU A 69 -2.12 3.58 15.57
C GLU A 69 -1.96 3.21 17.04
N LEU A 70 -2.01 1.90 17.29
CA LEU A 70 -1.86 1.33 18.62
C LEU A 70 -0.52 0.60 18.69
N VAL A 71 0.33 1.00 19.64
CA VAL A 71 1.57 0.28 19.93
C VAL A 71 1.21 -1.05 20.61
N LEU A 72 1.63 -2.15 20.01
CA LEU A 72 1.41 -3.51 20.54
C LEU A 72 2.64 -4.06 21.24
N ARG A 73 3.82 -3.76 20.69
CA ARG A 73 5.09 -4.23 21.23
C ARG A 73 6.24 -3.33 20.79
N GLU A 74 7.24 -3.19 21.65
CA GLU A 74 8.46 -2.42 21.39
C GLU A 74 9.69 -3.34 21.40
N ASN A 75 10.83 -2.82 20.95
CA ASN A 75 12.12 -3.50 20.95
C ASN A 75 12.13 -4.82 20.15
N VAL A 76 11.36 -4.87 19.07
CA VAL A 76 11.28 -6.00 18.16
C VAL A 76 12.30 -5.84 17.02
N SER A 77 13.12 -6.87 16.78
CA SER A 77 14.00 -6.86 15.61
C SER A 77 13.23 -7.18 14.32
N LEU A 78 13.74 -6.68 13.18
CA LEU A 78 13.15 -6.99 11.87
C LEU A 78 13.01 -8.50 11.63
N ASP A 79 14.06 -9.29 11.89
CA ASP A 79 14.05 -10.74 11.68
C ASP A 79 12.95 -11.44 12.49
N ALA A 80 12.76 -11.03 13.76
CA ALA A 80 11.75 -11.63 14.60
C ALA A 80 10.33 -11.24 14.16
N TYR A 81 10.12 -10.00 13.70
CA TYR A 81 8.85 -9.57 13.11
C TYR A 81 8.50 -10.34 11.83
N LEU A 82 9.47 -10.50 10.91
CA LEU A 82 9.23 -11.21 9.65
C LEU A 82 8.86 -12.68 9.90
N LYS A 83 9.57 -13.36 10.81
CA LYS A 83 9.22 -14.72 11.23
C LYS A 83 7.84 -14.82 11.85
N TYR A 84 7.42 -13.82 12.62
CA TYR A 84 6.07 -13.76 13.18
C TYR A 84 5.01 -13.68 12.06
N CYS A 85 5.22 -12.82 11.05
CA CYS A 85 4.31 -12.68 9.92
C CYS A 85 4.19 -13.95 9.07
N GLU A 86 5.27 -14.72 8.93
CA GLU A 86 5.25 -16.02 8.23
C GLU A 86 4.41 -17.09 8.96
N CYS A 87 4.21 -16.95 10.28
CA CYS A 87 3.58 -17.97 11.13
C CYS A 87 2.08 -17.71 11.41
N ASP A 88 1.59 -16.48 11.29
CA ASP A 88 0.25 -16.08 11.72
C ASP A 88 -0.48 -15.30 10.61
N LEU A 89 -1.20 -16.02 9.75
CA LEU A 89 -1.74 -15.48 8.50
C LEU A 89 -3.08 -14.73 8.63
N ASN A 90 -3.79 -14.85 9.76
CA ASN A 90 -5.15 -14.33 9.91
C ASN A 90 -5.29 -13.41 11.12
N LEU A 91 -4.66 -12.25 11.06
CA LEU A 91 -4.75 -11.26 12.12
C LEU A 91 -6.07 -10.48 12.05
N PRO A 92 -6.73 -10.20 13.18
CA PRO A 92 -7.99 -9.43 13.21
C PRO A 92 -7.77 -7.91 12.97
N VAL A 93 -6.52 -7.48 12.89
CA VAL A 93 -6.06 -6.11 12.63
C VAL A 93 -4.84 -6.17 11.73
N LEU A 94 -4.65 -5.16 10.89
CA LEU A 94 -3.40 -5.00 10.13
C LEU A 94 -2.32 -4.41 11.04
N ILE A 95 -1.14 -5.00 10.99
CA ILE A 95 0.02 -4.59 11.78
C ILE A 95 1.21 -4.26 10.89
N TYR A 96 2.15 -3.50 11.42
CA TYR A 96 3.43 -3.26 10.79
C TYR A 96 4.53 -2.98 11.81
N LEU A 97 5.78 -3.07 11.39
CA LEU A 97 6.94 -2.76 12.20
C LEU A 97 7.48 -1.37 11.83
N ASP A 98 7.68 -0.52 12.83
CA ASP A 98 8.23 0.82 12.68
C ASP A 98 9.30 1.09 13.72
N ASN A 99 10.55 1.18 13.28
CA ASN A 99 11.71 1.40 14.13
C ASN A 99 11.74 0.51 15.38
N GLY A 100 11.45 -0.78 15.20
CA GLY A 100 11.41 -1.79 16.25
C GLY A 100 10.13 -1.82 17.09
N THR A 101 9.10 -1.07 16.69
CA THR A 101 7.79 -1.05 17.35
C THR A 101 6.74 -1.70 16.45
N ILE A 102 6.07 -2.74 16.92
CA ILE A 102 4.90 -3.31 16.24
C ILE A 102 3.69 -2.45 16.56
N LYS A 103 2.99 -2.00 15.53
CA LYS A 103 1.78 -1.17 15.64
C LYS A 103 0.62 -1.80 14.88
N ALA A 104 -0.57 -1.80 15.49
CA ALA A 104 -1.82 -2.02 14.77
C ALA A 104 -2.33 -0.70 14.19
N TYR A 105 -2.82 -0.73 12.96
CA TYR A 105 -3.13 0.50 12.24
C TYR A 105 -4.46 0.51 11.50
N GLU A 106 -4.96 -0.64 11.04
CA GLU A 106 -6.18 -0.70 10.22
C GLU A 106 -6.95 -2.00 10.47
N LEU A 107 -8.23 -2.01 10.09
CA LEU A 107 -9.07 -3.19 10.10
C LEU A 107 -9.31 -3.67 8.67
N PRO A 108 -9.20 -4.98 8.40
CA PRO A 108 -9.51 -5.55 7.09
C PRO A 108 -11.03 -5.57 6.87
N THR A 109 -11.65 -4.42 6.60
CA THR A 109 -13.08 -4.29 6.32
C THR A 109 -13.37 -4.47 4.82
N LEU A 110 -14.62 -4.80 4.48
CA LEU A 110 -15.01 -4.93 3.07
C LEU A 110 -14.83 -3.63 2.27
N PRO A 111 -15.29 -2.44 2.75
CA PRO A 111 -15.03 -1.18 2.04
C PRO A 111 -13.54 -0.91 1.80
N HIS A 112 -12.67 -1.30 2.75
CA HIS A 112 -11.21 -1.16 2.64
C HIS A 112 -10.65 -2.07 1.53
N ALA A 113 -10.97 -3.36 1.59
CA ALA A 113 -10.51 -4.35 0.62
C ALA A 113 -11.04 -4.05 -0.79
N THR A 114 -12.32 -3.71 -0.91
CA THR A 114 -13.01 -3.42 -2.17
C THR A 114 -12.40 -2.19 -2.85
N ALA A 115 -12.09 -1.11 -2.12
CA ALA A 115 -11.43 0.06 -2.70
C ALA A 115 -10.08 -0.27 -3.35
N SER A 116 -9.22 -1.03 -2.65
CA SER A 116 -7.91 -1.43 -3.19
C SER A 116 -8.06 -2.38 -4.38
N ALA A 117 -9.01 -3.33 -4.29
CA ALA A 117 -9.30 -4.28 -5.35
C ALA A 117 -9.77 -3.58 -6.64
N THR A 118 -10.69 -2.61 -6.53
CA THR A 118 -11.20 -1.85 -7.68
C THR A 118 -10.07 -1.13 -8.42
N ILE A 119 -9.18 -0.43 -7.70
CA ILE A 119 -8.02 0.23 -8.32
C ILE A 119 -7.14 -0.78 -9.06
N LYS A 120 -6.82 -1.90 -8.41
CA LYS A 120 -5.98 -2.95 -8.98
C LYS A 120 -6.60 -3.59 -10.22
N VAL A 121 -7.90 -3.85 -10.21
CA VAL A 121 -8.63 -4.41 -11.36
C VAL A 121 -8.62 -3.43 -12.52
N ALA A 122 -8.92 -2.15 -12.27
CA ALA A 122 -8.89 -1.12 -13.30
C ALA A 122 -7.49 -0.96 -13.93
N MET A 123 -6.43 -0.94 -13.11
CA MET A 123 -5.06 -0.91 -13.61
C MET A 123 -4.69 -2.19 -14.39
N GLY A 124 -5.12 -3.36 -13.90
CA GLY A 124 -4.92 -4.63 -14.59
C GLY A 124 -5.60 -4.68 -15.95
N ALA A 125 -6.81 -4.14 -16.07
CA ALA A 125 -7.51 -4.00 -17.33
C ALA A 125 -6.77 -3.05 -18.28
N TRP A 126 -6.20 -1.96 -17.76
CA TRP A 126 -5.39 -1.03 -18.55
C TRP A 126 -4.08 -1.66 -19.04
N ASN A 127 -3.34 -2.35 -18.16
CA ASN A 127 -2.10 -3.01 -18.56
C ASN A 127 -1.78 -4.25 -17.72
N CYS A 128 -2.27 -5.42 -18.15
CA CYS A 128 -1.86 -6.71 -17.60
C CYS A 128 -0.61 -7.30 -18.28
N ARG A 129 -0.17 -6.72 -19.40
CA ARG A 129 0.92 -7.26 -20.22
C ARG A 129 2.29 -6.95 -19.62
N ASP A 130 2.50 -5.75 -19.09
CA ASP A 130 3.81 -5.22 -18.71
C ASP A 130 3.95 -4.94 -17.21
N LEU A 131 2.84 -4.87 -16.49
CA LEU A 131 2.81 -4.66 -15.05
C LEU A 131 2.43 -5.95 -14.30
N LYS A 132 2.93 -6.04 -13.06
CA LYS A 132 2.54 -7.00 -12.04
C LYS A 132 1.81 -6.25 -10.94
N TYR A 133 0.83 -6.93 -10.39
CA TYR A 133 -0.02 -6.45 -9.32
C TYR A 133 0.03 -7.48 -8.20
N GLY A 134 -0.10 -7.02 -6.95
CA GLY A 134 -0.27 -7.94 -5.85
C GLY A 134 -0.60 -7.22 -4.55
N ASP A 135 -0.80 -8.04 -3.54
CA ASP A 135 -1.16 -7.66 -2.17
C ASP A 135 -0.20 -8.38 -1.21
N ASN A 136 -0.33 -8.14 0.10
CA ASN A 136 0.30 -8.92 1.17
C ASN A 136 1.81 -9.16 1.00
N ALA A 137 2.51 -8.22 0.35
CA ALA A 137 3.96 -8.30 0.17
C ALA A 137 4.64 -7.51 1.29
N THR A 138 5.26 -8.23 2.23
CA THR A 138 6.01 -7.59 3.32
C THR A 138 7.23 -6.85 2.76
N LEU A 139 7.20 -5.51 2.81
CA LEU A 139 8.28 -4.65 2.35
C LEU A 139 9.19 -4.28 3.51
N ILE A 140 10.51 -4.39 3.32
CA ILE A 140 11.52 -3.96 4.30
C ILE A 140 11.88 -2.50 4.01
N LEU A 141 11.34 -1.59 4.81
CA LEU A 141 11.43 -0.14 4.57
C LEU A 141 12.54 0.54 5.38
N GLY A 142 13.16 -0.17 6.32
CA GLY A 142 14.27 0.32 7.14
C GLY A 142 14.98 -0.82 7.85
N THR A 143 15.99 -0.51 8.67
CA THR A 143 16.73 -1.50 9.46
C THR A 143 15.83 -2.30 10.40
N ASN A 144 14.86 -1.63 11.03
CA ASN A 144 13.83 -2.23 11.88
C ASN A 144 12.45 -1.71 11.50
N SER A 145 12.19 -1.54 10.19
CA SER A 145 10.88 -1.10 9.70
C SER A 145 10.44 -1.99 8.55
N SER A 146 9.21 -2.46 8.62
CA SER A 146 8.61 -3.28 7.59
C SER A 146 7.10 -3.11 7.57
N LYS A 147 6.50 -3.14 6.38
CA LYS A 147 5.08 -2.94 6.20
C LYS A 147 4.57 -3.69 4.98
N GLU A 148 3.34 -4.17 5.06
CA GLU A 148 2.57 -4.64 3.92
C GLU A 148 1.69 -3.49 3.42
N PRO A 149 1.84 -3.09 2.15
CA PRO A 149 0.88 -2.19 1.52
C PRO A 149 -0.41 -2.96 1.19
N ASP A 150 -1.53 -2.25 1.08
CA ASP A 150 -2.81 -2.86 0.73
C ASP A 150 -2.78 -3.44 -0.69
N SER A 151 -2.17 -2.71 -1.63
CA SER A 151 -1.80 -3.24 -2.95
C SER A 151 -0.54 -2.55 -3.48
N TRP A 152 0.13 -3.22 -4.42
CA TRP A 152 1.33 -2.70 -5.08
C TRP A 152 1.32 -2.97 -6.58
N VAL A 153 2.03 -2.12 -7.33
CA VAL A 153 2.22 -2.26 -8.77
C VAL A 153 3.70 -2.20 -9.11
N ARG A 154 4.16 -3.07 -10.00
CA ARG A 154 5.56 -3.13 -10.42
C ARG A 154 5.70 -3.58 -11.87
N PRO A 155 6.61 -3.00 -12.66
CA PRO A 155 6.96 -3.53 -13.98
C PRO A 155 7.44 -4.98 -13.93
N LYS A 156 7.03 -5.79 -14.91
CA LYS A 156 7.38 -7.22 -14.98
C LYS A 156 8.89 -7.42 -15.12
N ASN A 157 9.56 -6.51 -15.83
CA ASN A 157 10.98 -6.62 -16.18
C ASN A 157 11.85 -5.69 -15.33
N ARG A 158 11.33 -5.20 -14.18
CA ARG A 158 12.13 -4.42 -13.22
C ARG A 158 13.30 -5.26 -12.70
N ILE A 159 14.50 -4.75 -12.92
CA ILE A 159 15.76 -5.44 -12.57
C ILE A 159 15.85 -5.62 -11.06
N ARG A 160 16.23 -6.83 -10.62
CA ARG A 160 16.46 -7.09 -9.19
C ARG A 160 17.67 -6.28 -8.69
N PRO A 161 17.61 -5.73 -7.47
CA PRO A 161 18.75 -5.10 -6.83
C PRO A 161 19.95 -6.06 -6.78
N ARG A 162 21.16 -5.52 -6.93
CA ARG A 162 22.39 -6.32 -6.81
C ARG A 162 22.54 -6.82 -5.36
N PRO A 163 23.21 -7.97 -5.13
CA PRO A 163 23.55 -8.40 -3.78
C PRO A 163 24.25 -7.29 -2.99
N GLY A 164 23.86 -7.10 -1.74
CA GLY A 164 24.38 -6.03 -0.88
C GLY A 164 23.71 -4.66 -1.05
N THR A 165 22.80 -4.49 -2.01
CA THR A 165 21.97 -3.28 -2.13
C THR A 165 20.60 -3.48 -1.49
N PRO A 166 19.91 -2.40 -1.06
CA PRO A 166 18.57 -2.52 -0.47
C PRO A 166 17.59 -3.22 -1.40
N ALA A 167 16.96 -4.28 -0.90
CA ALA A 167 15.89 -5.00 -1.57
C ALA A 167 14.57 -4.86 -0.81
N ALA A 168 13.48 -5.08 -1.52
CA ALA A 168 12.14 -4.97 -0.98
C ALA A 168 11.83 -6.03 0.07
N ASN A 169 12.43 -7.21 -0.03
CA ASN A 169 12.19 -8.33 0.88
C ASN A 169 13.38 -9.29 0.92
N ASN A 170 13.27 -10.33 1.74
CA ASN A 170 14.30 -11.37 1.92
C ASN A 170 14.58 -12.19 0.65
N LEU A 171 13.73 -12.11 -0.37
CA LEU A 171 13.93 -12.77 -1.67
C LEU A 171 14.76 -11.93 -2.65
N GLY A 172 15.23 -10.74 -2.23
CA GLY A 172 16.00 -9.84 -3.09
C GLY A 172 15.16 -9.18 -4.18
N ALA A 173 13.85 -9.03 -3.97
CA ALA A 173 12.96 -8.42 -4.96
C ALA A 173 13.21 -6.91 -5.09
N ALA A 174 13.01 -6.36 -6.30
CA ALA A 174 12.94 -4.91 -6.48
C ALA A 174 11.67 -4.35 -5.81
N TYR A 175 11.76 -3.15 -5.24
CA TYR A 175 10.59 -2.45 -4.74
C TYR A 175 9.56 -2.23 -5.86
N PRO A 176 8.26 -2.27 -5.54
CA PRO A 176 7.23 -1.80 -6.47
C PRO A 176 7.47 -0.33 -6.82
N THR A 177 6.96 0.09 -7.98
CA THR A 177 7.02 1.49 -8.41
C THR A 177 5.86 2.29 -7.84
N MET A 178 4.73 1.64 -7.57
CA MET A 178 3.56 2.26 -6.98
C MET A 178 3.03 1.46 -5.79
N ILE A 179 2.66 2.19 -4.75
CA ILE A 179 1.97 1.68 -3.55
C ILE A 179 0.56 2.27 -3.49
N ILE A 180 -0.41 1.43 -3.14
CA ILE A 180 -1.78 1.82 -2.85
C ILE A 180 -2.03 1.56 -1.36
N GLU A 181 -2.52 2.56 -0.65
CA GLU A 181 -3.01 2.41 0.73
C GLU A 181 -4.43 2.95 0.85
N VAL A 182 -5.24 2.24 1.61
CA VAL A 182 -6.62 2.59 1.92
C VAL A 182 -6.72 2.73 3.43
N GLY A 183 -7.24 3.87 3.90
CA GLY A 183 -7.48 4.12 5.30
C GLY A 183 -8.97 4.24 5.58
N TYR A 184 -9.55 3.23 6.24
CA TYR A 184 -10.89 3.31 6.79
C TYR A 184 -10.86 3.70 8.27
N CYS A 185 -10.13 2.96 9.10
CA CYS A 185 -9.92 3.30 10.50
C CYS A 185 -8.81 4.33 10.69
N GLN A 186 -7.82 4.33 9.79
CA GLN A 186 -6.69 5.27 9.80
C GLN A 186 -7.13 6.71 9.56
N SER A 187 -6.45 7.66 10.23
CA SER A 187 -6.60 9.08 9.92
C SER A 187 -5.79 9.47 8.67
N LEU A 188 -6.10 10.61 8.04
CA LEU A 188 -5.20 11.16 7.01
C LEU A 188 -3.78 11.40 7.54
N PRO A 189 -3.56 11.85 8.80
CA PRO A 189 -2.22 11.88 9.37
C PRO A 189 -1.49 10.54 9.33
N ASP A 190 -2.15 9.45 9.71
CA ASP A 190 -1.54 8.12 9.70
C ASP A 190 -1.15 7.70 8.29
N LEU A 191 -2.00 7.99 7.28
CA LEU A 191 -1.69 7.75 5.88
C LEU A 191 -0.53 8.64 5.41
N HIS A 192 -0.60 9.95 5.65
CA HIS A 192 0.38 10.93 5.20
C HIS A 192 1.80 10.64 5.68
N ARG A 193 1.98 10.28 6.96
CA ARG A 193 3.33 9.98 7.48
C ARG A 193 3.99 8.76 6.82
N LYS A 194 3.22 7.83 6.25
CA LYS A 194 3.77 6.65 5.55
C LYS A 194 4.61 7.07 4.34
N VAL A 195 4.35 8.26 3.78
CA VAL A 195 5.09 8.77 2.62
C VAL A 195 6.57 8.89 2.93
N GLU A 196 6.96 9.35 4.12
CA GLU A 196 8.38 9.45 4.49
C GLU A 196 9.05 8.07 4.49
N LEU A 197 8.34 7.04 4.95
CA LEU A 197 8.84 5.67 4.98
C LEU A 197 8.99 5.10 3.55
N TYR A 198 7.95 5.25 2.73
CA TYR A 198 7.91 4.77 1.35
C TYR A 198 8.78 5.59 0.39
N PHE A 199 9.05 6.86 0.67
CA PHE A 199 9.94 7.72 -0.11
C PHE A 199 11.33 7.89 0.47
N SER A 200 11.67 7.11 1.50
CA SER A 200 13.03 7.06 2.04
C SER A 200 14.06 6.71 0.95
N GLN A 201 15.31 7.10 1.19
CA GLN A 201 16.44 6.81 0.28
C GLN A 201 16.70 5.31 0.07
N ARG A 202 16.17 4.46 0.96
CA ARG A 202 16.30 3.01 0.88
C ARG A 202 15.49 2.41 -0.28
N THR A 203 14.38 3.03 -0.63
CA THR A 203 13.37 2.48 -1.54
C THR A 203 13.44 3.16 -2.91
N THR A 204 12.85 2.52 -3.92
CA THR A 204 12.72 3.07 -5.27
C THR A 204 11.27 3.24 -5.71
N ILE A 205 10.35 3.31 -4.74
CA ILE A 205 8.90 3.52 -4.97
C ILE A 205 8.71 4.93 -5.52
N GLN A 206 8.09 5.08 -6.68
CA GLN A 206 7.90 6.38 -7.35
C GLN A 206 6.55 7.02 -7.04
N ILE A 207 5.50 6.22 -6.86
CA ILE A 207 4.12 6.70 -6.70
C ILE A 207 3.54 6.13 -5.42
N ILE A 208 2.82 6.96 -4.67
CA ILE A 208 1.99 6.50 -3.57
C ILE A 208 0.59 7.08 -3.77
N LEU A 209 -0.42 6.21 -3.78
CA LEU A 209 -1.82 6.57 -3.88
C LEU A 209 -2.53 6.21 -2.58
N PHE A 210 -3.11 7.20 -1.92
CA PHE A 210 -3.90 7.00 -0.73
C PHE A 210 -5.37 7.22 -0.98
N ILE A 211 -6.21 6.36 -0.42
CA ILE A 211 -7.66 6.55 -0.35
C ILE A 211 -8.05 6.63 1.13
N LYS A 212 -8.59 7.76 1.56
CA LYS A 212 -9.25 7.88 2.87
C LYS A 212 -10.74 7.68 2.70
N ILE A 213 -11.27 6.68 3.38
CA ILE A 213 -12.70 6.38 3.47
C ILE A 213 -13.22 6.93 4.79
N PHE A 214 -14.22 7.81 4.73
CA PHE A 214 -14.94 8.26 5.92
C PHE A 214 -16.22 7.47 6.11
N LYS A 215 -16.64 7.28 7.37
CA LYS A 215 -17.91 6.61 7.66
C LYS A 215 -19.08 7.35 6.98
N PRO A 216 -20.02 6.66 6.33
CA PRO A 216 -21.22 7.29 5.78
C PRO A 216 -21.95 8.15 6.81
N ARG A 217 -22.50 9.26 6.33
CA ARG A 217 -23.31 10.19 7.12
C ARG A 217 -24.69 9.60 7.36
N ARG A 218 -25.46 10.22 8.27
CA ARG A 218 -26.85 9.80 8.58
C ARG A 218 -27.79 9.87 7.37
N ASN A 219 -27.48 10.70 6.38
CA ASN A 219 -28.23 10.84 5.13
C ASN A 219 -27.62 9.99 4.00
N ASN A 220 -26.88 8.93 4.33
CA ASN A 220 -26.23 8.00 3.41
C ASN A 220 -25.18 8.60 2.45
N THR A 221 -24.87 9.89 2.59
CA THR A 221 -23.79 10.50 1.82
C THR A 221 -22.43 10.11 2.36
N ILE A 222 -21.45 9.94 1.47
CA ILE A 222 -20.08 9.56 1.82
C ILE A 222 -19.08 10.63 1.36
N THR A 223 -18.04 10.81 2.17
CA THR A 223 -16.86 11.61 1.81
C THR A 223 -15.70 10.65 1.58
N LEU A 224 -14.98 10.85 0.49
CA LEU A 224 -13.76 10.13 0.15
C LEU A 224 -12.67 11.13 -0.24
N ILE A 225 -11.43 10.83 0.10
CA ILE A 225 -10.28 11.65 -0.32
C ILE A 225 -9.27 10.73 -0.98
N VAL A 226 -8.83 11.09 -2.19
CA VAL A 226 -7.65 10.50 -2.81
C VAL A 226 -6.49 11.49 -2.77
N ALA A 227 -5.29 11.01 -2.47
CA ALA A 227 -4.06 11.79 -2.54
C ALA A 227 -2.98 11.02 -3.31
N LYS A 228 -2.39 11.66 -4.31
CA LYS A 228 -1.31 11.12 -5.13
C LYS A 228 0.00 11.82 -4.81
N TYR A 229 1.00 11.05 -4.42
CA TYR A 229 2.37 11.49 -4.21
C TYR A 229 3.25 10.93 -5.31
N VAL A 230 4.20 11.74 -5.76
CA VAL A 230 5.13 11.40 -6.83
C VAL A 230 6.55 11.76 -6.37
N ARG A 231 7.46 10.79 -6.36
CA ARG A 231 8.83 10.96 -5.87
C ARG A 231 9.63 12.00 -6.67
N THR A 232 9.39 12.08 -7.98
CA THR A 232 10.08 13.01 -8.89
C THR A 232 9.56 14.45 -8.79
N SER A 233 8.50 14.69 -8.02
CA SER A 233 8.03 16.04 -7.70
C SER A 233 9.09 16.83 -6.92
N LEU A 234 9.11 18.16 -7.09
CA LEU A 234 9.99 19.07 -6.35
C LEU A 234 9.75 19.01 -4.83
N THR A 235 8.56 18.58 -4.42
CA THR A 235 8.14 18.44 -3.02
C THR A 235 7.51 17.07 -2.80
N PRO A 236 8.28 15.97 -2.78
CA PRO A 236 7.74 14.61 -2.83
C PRO A 236 6.93 14.21 -1.59
N LEU A 237 7.11 14.91 -0.47
CA LEU A 237 6.33 14.71 0.75
C LEU A 237 5.02 15.51 0.76
N ILE A 238 4.77 16.35 -0.24
CA ILE A 238 3.50 17.05 -0.45
C ILE A 238 2.80 16.35 -1.60
N PRO A 239 1.51 15.97 -1.47
CA PRO A 239 0.79 15.36 -2.59
C PRO A 239 0.82 16.29 -3.81
N GLU A 240 1.08 15.72 -4.98
CA GLU A 240 0.98 16.42 -6.24
C GLU A 240 -0.48 16.81 -6.52
N GLN A 241 -1.41 15.93 -6.14
CA GLN A 241 -2.83 16.14 -6.32
C GLN A 241 -3.63 15.52 -5.17
N VAL A 242 -4.64 16.23 -4.69
CA VAL A 242 -5.66 15.73 -3.77
C VAL A 242 -7.04 16.01 -4.35
N ILE A 243 -7.88 14.99 -4.40
CA ILE A 243 -9.26 15.11 -4.89
C ILE A 243 -10.20 14.64 -3.78
N SER A 244 -11.10 15.52 -3.35
CA SER A 244 -12.25 15.11 -2.55
C SER A 244 -13.37 14.65 -3.47
N PHE A 245 -13.88 13.44 -3.26
CA PHE A 245 -14.96 12.85 -4.04
C PHE A 245 -15.96 12.16 -3.09
N GLY A 246 -16.99 11.53 -3.64
CA GLY A 246 -18.17 11.16 -2.85
C GLY A 246 -19.38 12.04 -3.15
N THR A 247 -20.41 11.79 -2.35
CA THR A 247 -21.69 12.51 -2.34
C THR A 247 -21.80 13.51 -1.17
N ALA A 248 -20.75 13.63 -0.35
CA ALA A 248 -20.65 14.58 0.77
C ALA A 248 -19.31 15.35 0.78
N ALA A 249 -19.40 16.67 0.98
CA ALA A 249 -18.24 17.56 1.06
C ALA A 249 -17.40 17.34 2.34
N PRO A 250 -16.06 17.34 2.30
CA PRO A 250 -15.24 17.15 3.49
C PRO A 250 -15.43 18.26 4.52
N HIS A 251 -15.38 17.89 5.80
CA HIS A 251 -15.44 18.81 6.93
C HIS A 251 -14.32 19.85 6.91
N LYS A 252 -14.54 20.95 7.64
CA LYS A 252 -13.57 22.06 7.73
C LYS A 252 -12.21 21.59 8.25
N ALA A 253 -12.19 20.72 9.26
CA ALA A 253 -10.96 20.20 9.84
C ALA A 253 -10.13 19.39 8.83
N THR A 254 -10.77 18.50 8.07
CA THR A 254 -10.13 17.73 6.98
C THR A 254 -9.52 18.65 5.94
N LYS A 255 -10.28 19.67 5.49
CA LYS A 255 -9.78 20.66 4.53
C LYS A 255 -8.59 21.44 5.09
N ASN A 256 -8.67 21.87 6.34
CA ASN A 256 -7.59 22.59 7.02
C ASN A 256 -6.35 21.71 7.19
N TYR A 257 -6.52 20.43 7.47
CA TYR A 257 -5.40 19.48 7.57
C TYR A 257 -4.68 19.36 6.22
N ILE A 258 -5.43 19.13 5.14
CA ILE A 258 -4.86 19.03 3.78
C ILE A 258 -4.13 20.31 3.38
N THR A 259 -4.74 21.49 3.60
CA THR A 259 -4.13 22.76 3.19
C THR A 259 -2.98 23.20 4.11
N ASN A 260 -3.12 23.08 5.43
CA ASN A 260 -2.18 23.70 6.38
C ASN A 260 -1.12 22.72 6.88
N ILE A 261 -1.44 21.44 7.02
CA ILE A 261 -0.54 20.42 7.58
C ILE A 261 0.15 19.63 6.47
N MET A 262 -0.62 19.08 5.53
CA MET A 262 -0.06 18.43 4.33
C MET A 262 0.50 19.45 3.32
N ARG A 263 0.27 20.75 3.56
CA ARG A 263 0.77 21.88 2.75
C ARG A 263 0.39 21.80 1.28
N VAL A 264 -0.78 21.22 0.97
CA VAL A 264 -1.24 21.07 -0.41
C VAL A 264 -1.65 22.44 -0.96
N PRO A 265 -1.05 22.89 -2.08
CA PRO A 265 -1.46 24.12 -2.75
C PRO A 265 -2.95 24.12 -3.09
N GLN A 266 -3.60 25.29 -3.04
CA GLN A 266 -5.05 25.38 -3.21
C GLN A 266 -5.53 24.86 -4.58
N ASN A 267 -4.74 25.07 -5.64
CA ASN A 267 -5.00 24.57 -6.99
C ASN A 267 -4.76 23.06 -7.15
N HIS A 268 -4.10 22.41 -6.19
CA HIS A 268 -3.86 20.97 -6.19
C HIS A 268 -4.86 20.20 -5.32
N PHE A 269 -5.72 20.91 -4.56
CA PHE A 269 -6.80 20.34 -3.78
C PHE A 269 -8.18 20.71 -4.35
N ILE A 270 -8.69 19.81 -5.20
CA ILE A 270 -9.93 19.98 -5.99
C ILE A 270 -11.01 18.97 -5.57
N GLY A 271 -12.18 19.03 -6.22
CA GLY A 271 -13.27 18.06 -6.03
C GLY A 271 -14.39 18.54 -5.10
N PHE A 272 -15.32 17.65 -4.76
CA PHE A 272 -16.57 17.98 -4.11
C PHE A 272 -16.36 18.71 -2.78
N GLY A 273 -17.10 19.79 -2.54
CA GLY A 273 -16.92 20.64 -1.35
C GLY A 273 -15.78 21.66 -1.46
N ARG A 274 -15.12 21.75 -2.62
CA ARG A 274 -14.17 22.81 -3.00
C ARG A 274 -14.78 23.71 -4.08
N ARG A 275 -14.20 24.90 -4.24
CA ARG A 275 -14.50 25.82 -5.35
C ARG A 275 -13.29 25.87 -6.27
N ASP A 276 -13.57 25.89 -7.56
CA ASP A 276 -12.58 26.12 -8.59
C ASP A 276 -11.92 27.49 -8.38
N PRO A 277 -10.58 27.56 -8.26
CA PRO A 277 -9.89 28.83 -8.02
C PRO A 277 -10.02 29.81 -9.18
N VAL A 278 -10.24 29.33 -10.41
CA VAL A 278 -10.39 30.12 -11.63
C VAL A 278 -11.84 30.54 -11.82
N THR A 279 -12.77 29.58 -11.91
CA THR A 279 -14.18 29.88 -12.24
C THR A 279 -15.01 30.31 -11.03
N LYS A 280 -14.51 30.09 -9.80
CA LYS A 280 -15.20 30.28 -8.51
C LYS A 280 -16.45 29.41 -8.30
N ASN A 281 -16.80 28.56 -9.26
CA ASN A 281 -17.89 27.62 -9.15
C ASN A 281 -17.53 26.48 -8.20
N SER A 282 -18.53 25.95 -7.50
CA SER A 282 -18.37 24.72 -6.72
C SER A 282 -18.21 23.54 -7.66
N TYR A 283 -17.29 22.62 -7.35
CA TYR A 283 -17.21 21.36 -8.09
C TYR A 283 -18.48 20.52 -7.85
N PRO A 284 -19.02 19.84 -8.88
CA PRO A 284 -20.18 18.97 -8.75
C PRO A 284 -19.85 17.75 -7.87
N ALA A 285 -20.85 17.02 -7.38
CA ALA A 285 -20.60 15.73 -6.72
C ALA A 285 -20.04 14.69 -7.71
N CYS A 286 -19.35 13.67 -7.20
CA CYS A 286 -18.92 12.53 -8.01
C CYS A 286 -20.10 11.55 -8.10
N ASN A 287 -20.93 11.66 -9.12
CA ASN A 287 -22.21 10.94 -9.22
C ASN A 287 -22.40 10.20 -10.56
N MET A 288 -21.39 10.20 -11.42
CA MET A 288 -21.34 9.39 -12.63
C MET A 288 -19.89 9.21 -13.09
N ALA A 289 -19.66 8.16 -13.87
CA ALA A 289 -18.38 7.90 -14.50
C ALA A 289 -18.02 8.98 -15.52
N GLY A 290 -16.73 9.18 -15.75
CA GLY A 290 -16.20 10.04 -16.81
C GLY A 290 -16.22 11.55 -16.50
N ILE A 291 -16.59 11.97 -15.29
CA ILE A 291 -16.47 13.38 -14.91
C ILE A 291 -14.98 13.74 -14.81
N GLY A 292 -14.48 14.60 -15.71
CA GLY A 292 -13.05 14.89 -15.85
C GLY A 292 -12.31 15.30 -14.57
N ILE A 293 -12.95 16.04 -13.64
CA ILE A 293 -12.32 16.42 -12.35
C ILE A 293 -12.10 15.25 -11.39
N TYR A 294 -12.78 14.12 -11.63
CA TYR A 294 -12.70 12.89 -10.85
C TYR A 294 -11.91 11.81 -11.58
N ILE A 295 -11.20 12.17 -12.65
CA ILE A 295 -10.23 11.31 -13.31
C ILE A 295 -8.83 11.68 -12.80
N MET A 296 -8.19 10.75 -12.08
CA MET A 296 -6.83 10.92 -11.60
C MET A 296 -5.85 10.20 -12.52
N ASN A 297 -4.96 10.95 -13.16
CA ASN A 297 -3.93 10.37 -14.00
C ASN A 297 -2.73 9.85 -13.17
N ILE A 298 -2.35 8.60 -13.42
CA ILE A 298 -1.15 7.94 -12.91
C ILE A 298 -0.14 7.89 -14.08
N PRO A 299 0.98 8.65 -13.99
CA PRO A 299 1.88 8.82 -15.12
C PRO A 299 2.72 7.56 -15.37
N ALA A 300 2.84 7.18 -16.65
CA ALA A 300 3.53 5.95 -17.04
C ALA A 300 5.05 6.03 -16.83
N ASN A 301 5.65 7.21 -16.91
CA ASN A 301 7.10 7.38 -16.70
C ASN A 301 7.52 6.90 -15.31
N GLU A 302 6.77 7.30 -14.28
CA GLU A 302 6.98 6.92 -12.89
C GLU A 302 6.50 5.49 -12.61
N LEU A 303 5.43 5.04 -13.27
CA LEU A 303 4.90 3.69 -13.08
C LEU A 303 5.84 2.62 -13.65
N PHE A 304 6.50 2.89 -14.78
CA PHE A 304 7.45 1.99 -15.41
C PHE A 304 8.92 2.23 -15.03
N ASP A 305 9.25 3.40 -14.48
CA ASP A 305 10.53 3.77 -13.83
C ASP A 305 11.76 2.97 -14.32
N GLY A 306 12.25 3.34 -15.50
CA GLY A 306 13.47 2.76 -16.08
C GLY A 306 13.34 1.35 -16.65
N ASP A 307 12.12 0.78 -16.76
CA ASP A 307 11.92 -0.47 -17.52
C ASP A 307 12.18 -0.22 -19.01
N ILE A 308 13.35 -0.66 -19.48
CA ILE A 308 13.81 -0.48 -20.85
C ILE A 308 13.02 -1.32 -21.87
N THR A 309 12.33 -2.37 -21.42
CA THR A 309 11.67 -3.34 -22.32
C THR A 309 10.38 -2.79 -22.94
N VAL A 310 9.81 -1.77 -22.31
CA VAL A 310 8.58 -1.08 -22.74
C VAL A 310 8.87 0.26 -23.41
N ARG A 311 10.15 0.62 -23.59
CA ARG A 311 10.54 1.89 -24.23
C ARG A 311 10.90 1.69 -25.71
N PRO A 312 10.47 2.62 -26.61
CA PRO A 312 9.59 3.76 -26.34
C PRO A 312 8.16 3.31 -26.01
N PHE A 313 7.49 4.05 -25.12
CA PHE A 313 6.09 3.76 -24.78
C PHE A 313 5.19 3.87 -26.00
N THR A 314 4.13 3.05 -26.05
CA THR A 314 3.05 3.23 -27.02
C THR A 314 2.35 4.57 -26.80
N GLN A 315 1.60 5.04 -27.80
CA GLN A 315 0.82 6.27 -27.66
C GLN A 315 -0.14 6.22 -26.47
N GLU A 316 -0.80 5.07 -26.26
CA GLU A 316 -1.70 4.83 -25.12
C GLU A 316 -0.95 4.87 -23.79
N MET A 317 0.21 4.21 -23.68
CA MET A 317 1.02 4.25 -22.46
C MET A 317 1.52 5.67 -22.14
N ASN A 318 1.86 6.47 -23.15
CA ASN A 318 2.29 7.87 -22.92
C ASN A 318 1.21 8.74 -22.28
N GLN A 319 -0.06 8.37 -22.38
CA GLN A 319 -1.17 9.06 -21.71
C GLN A 319 -1.27 8.72 -20.22
N GLY A 320 -0.59 7.66 -19.76
CA GLY A 320 -0.73 7.15 -18.39
C GLY A 320 -2.03 6.39 -18.17
N PHE A 321 -2.26 5.99 -16.92
CA PHE A 321 -3.49 5.35 -16.49
C PHE A 321 -4.44 6.39 -15.90
N ASN A 322 -5.65 6.48 -16.44
CA ASN A 322 -6.71 7.34 -15.93
C ASN A 322 -7.59 6.56 -14.96
N LEU A 323 -7.44 6.83 -13.66
CA LEU A 323 -8.27 6.24 -12.62
C LEU A 323 -9.56 7.05 -12.45
N ASP A 324 -10.70 6.43 -12.74
CA ASP A 324 -12.01 7.03 -12.45
C ASP A 324 -12.39 6.80 -10.99
N LEU A 325 -12.46 7.89 -10.22
CA LEU A 325 -12.79 7.82 -8.79
C LEU A 325 -14.25 7.47 -8.53
N TYR A 326 -15.14 7.62 -9.53
CA TYR A 326 -16.53 7.18 -9.41
C TYR A 326 -16.62 5.66 -9.25
N GLU A 327 -15.83 4.88 -9.99
CA GLU A 327 -15.84 3.41 -9.88
C GLU A 327 -15.43 2.94 -8.47
N ILE A 328 -14.47 3.63 -7.85
CA ILE A 328 -14.05 3.36 -6.47
C ILE A 328 -15.17 3.73 -5.50
N GLN A 329 -15.83 4.87 -5.71
CA GLN A 329 -16.94 5.31 -4.88
C GLN A 329 -18.10 4.32 -4.89
N GLU A 330 -18.57 3.92 -6.07
CA GLU A 330 -19.71 3.01 -6.19
C GLU A 330 -19.41 1.68 -5.49
N ALA A 331 -18.22 1.12 -5.74
CA ALA A 331 -17.80 -0.11 -5.11
C ALA A 331 -17.74 -0.01 -3.57
N ILE A 332 -17.34 1.14 -3.02
CA ILE A 332 -17.36 1.39 -1.57
C ILE A 332 -18.80 1.55 -1.04
N VAL A 333 -19.64 2.28 -1.78
CA VAL A 333 -21.04 2.57 -1.39
C VAL A 333 -21.85 1.28 -1.30
N ASP A 334 -21.67 0.37 -2.25
CA ASP A 334 -22.29 -0.96 -2.25
C ASP A 334 -21.97 -1.75 -0.96
N GLU A 335 -20.72 -1.72 -0.50
CA GLU A 335 -20.30 -2.40 0.73
C GLU A 335 -20.89 -1.79 2.00
N PHE A 336 -21.23 -0.50 1.96
CA PHE A 336 -21.93 0.17 3.06
C PHE A 336 -23.45 -0.01 3.01
N ASN A 337 -24.01 -0.48 1.88
CA ASN A 337 -25.45 -0.56 1.61
C ASN A 337 -26.16 0.81 1.82
N VAL A 338 -25.57 1.90 1.31
CA VAL A 338 -26.05 3.29 1.55
C VAL A 338 -26.52 4.00 0.31
#